data_AF-A0A1C3E7P6-F1
#
_entry.id   AF-A0A1C3E7P6-F1
#
_cell.length_a   1.000
_cell.length_b   1.000
_cell.length_c   1.000
_cell.angle_alpha   90.00
_cell.angle_beta   90.00
_cell.angle_gamma   90.00
#
_symmetry.space_group_name_H-M   'P 1'
#
loop_
_entity.id
_entity.type
_entity.pdbx_description
1 polymer ?
#
loop_
_entity_poly.entity_id
_entity_poly.type
_entity_poly.pdbx_seq_one_letter_code
_entity_poly.pdbx_strand_id
1 'polypeptide(L)'
;MSELSFSEMFRDRRVSSGLSILLTIVVLMILWRWWATPAVIEQNNLKYVQLLWTATSSRNPGQLNKVEEAIRQRATHGEMSPAALAEFERIIQQAQSGDWEEASKACYHLAEGQQNRWRSQAPEDSQQPHGRRHSH
;
A
#
# COMPACT_ATOMS: atom_id res chain seq x y z
N MET A 1 16.87 -52.75 -4.62
CA MET A 1 17.33 -51.77 -3.62
C MET A 1 16.60 -50.47 -3.94
N SER A 2 15.62 -50.11 -3.10
CA SER A 2 14.89 -48.81 -3.04
C SER A 2 14.33 -48.18 -4.32
N GLU A 3 13.19 -48.70 -4.81
CA GLU A 3 12.22 -47.99 -5.68
C GLU A 3 10.86 -47.93 -4.97
N LEU A 4 10.87 -47.64 -3.67
CA LEU A 4 9.67 -47.51 -2.83
C LEU A 4 9.53 -46.05 -2.40
N SER A 5 8.92 -45.18 -3.21
CA SER A 5 8.36 -43.93 -2.67
C SER A 5 7.45 -43.10 -3.60
N PHE A 6 7.42 -43.32 -4.93
CA PHE A 6 6.73 -42.33 -5.78
C PHE A 6 5.21 -42.49 -5.82
N SER A 7 4.69 -43.70 -5.55
CA SER A 7 3.27 -44.02 -5.66
C SER A 7 2.46 -43.86 -4.36
N GLU A 8 3.10 -43.70 -3.20
CA GLU A 8 2.40 -43.45 -1.92
C GLU A 8 2.07 -41.96 -1.66
N MET A 9 2.55 -41.03 -2.50
CA MET A 9 2.25 -39.60 -2.34
C MET A 9 0.91 -39.17 -2.99
N PHE A 10 0.05 -40.11 -3.39
CA PHE A 10 -1.31 -39.81 -3.87
C PHE A 10 -2.42 -40.09 -2.82
N ARG A 11 -2.04 -40.38 -1.57
CA ARG A 11 -2.98 -40.66 -0.47
C ARG A 11 -3.44 -39.43 0.27
N ASP A 12 -3.63 -38.30 -0.43
CA ASP A 12 -4.14 -37.12 0.24
C ASP A 12 -5.07 -36.29 -0.63
N ARG A 13 -6.17 -36.91 -1.05
CA ARG A 13 -7.33 -36.22 -1.64
C ARG A 13 -7.89 -35.12 -0.73
N ARG A 14 -7.62 -35.16 0.58
CA ARG A 14 -8.03 -34.11 1.53
C ARG A 14 -7.03 -32.96 1.60
N VAL A 15 -5.72 -33.23 1.64
CA VAL A 15 -4.69 -32.17 1.59
C VAL A 15 -4.59 -31.50 0.22
N SER A 16 -4.77 -32.24 -0.88
CA SER A 16 -4.83 -31.65 -2.23
C SER A 16 -6.05 -30.75 -2.43
N SER A 17 -7.19 -31.10 -1.84
CA SER A 17 -8.38 -30.22 -1.83
C SER A 17 -8.14 -28.96 -1.00
N GLY A 18 -7.50 -29.09 0.17
CA GLY A 18 -7.13 -27.94 1.01
C GLY A 18 -6.14 -27.00 0.33
N LEU A 19 -5.09 -27.55 -0.30
CA LEU A 19 -4.08 -26.79 -1.04
C LEU A 19 -4.68 -26.09 -2.27
N SER A 20 -5.60 -26.76 -2.98
CA SER A 20 -6.31 -26.18 -4.11
C SER A 20 -7.20 -25.02 -3.69
N ILE A 21 -7.98 -25.16 -2.61
CA ILE A 21 -8.80 -24.07 -2.05
C ILE A 21 -7.92 -22.89 -1.64
N LEU A 22 -6.79 -23.17 -0.96
CA LEU A 22 -5.86 -22.13 -0.52
C LEU A 22 -5.23 -21.38 -1.71
N LEU A 23 -4.85 -22.10 -2.78
CA LEU A 23 -4.40 -21.51 -4.04
C LEU A 23 -5.49 -20.66 -4.72
N THR A 24 -6.74 -21.14 -4.70
CA THR A 24 -7.86 -20.42 -5.31
C THR A 24 -8.13 -19.11 -4.56
N ILE A 25 -8.06 -19.13 -3.22
CA ILE A 25 -8.17 -17.94 -2.37
C ILE A 25 -7.05 -16.95 -2.66
N VAL A 26 -5.80 -17.41 -2.79
CA VAL A 26 -4.64 -16.57 -3.13
C VAL A 26 -4.82 -15.93 -4.51
N VAL A 27 -5.26 -16.69 -5.52
CA VAL A 27 -5.52 -16.17 -6.87
C VAL A 27 -6.68 -15.17 -6.87
N LEU A 28 -7.76 -15.44 -6.14
CA LEU A 28 -8.86 -14.48 -5.94
C LEU A 28 -8.39 -13.20 -5.25
N MET A 29 -7.50 -13.31 -4.27
CA MET A 29 -6.92 -12.17 -3.56
C MET A 29 -6.02 -11.33 -4.48
N ILE A 30 -5.26 -11.97 -5.38
CA ILE A 30 -4.45 -11.28 -6.42
C ILE A 30 -5.34 -10.61 -7.46
N LEU A 31 -6.40 -11.28 -7.92
CA LEU A 31 -7.37 -10.70 -8.86
C LEU A 31 -8.12 -9.52 -8.25
N TRP A 32 -8.50 -9.62 -6.97
CA TRP A 32 -9.03 -8.49 -6.20
C TRP A 32 -8.01 -7.35 -6.08
N ARG A 33 -6.73 -7.67 -5.85
CA ARG A 33 -5.66 -6.67 -5.83
C ARG A 33 -5.52 -5.95 -7.18
N TRP A 34 -5.74 -6.63 -8.30
CA TRP A 34 -5.68 -6.06 -9.65
C TRP A 34 -6.92 -5.23 -10.01
N TRP A 35 -8.06 -5.49 -9.36
CA TRP A 35 -9.29 -4.69 -9.50
C TRP A 35 -9.42 -3.56 -8.46
N ALA A 36 -8.60 -3.58 -7.40
CA ALA A 36 -8.54 -2.52 -6.42
C ALA A 36 -7.88 -1.27 -7.03
N THR A 37 -8.73 -0.39 -7.55
CA THR A 37 -8.37 0.95 -8.04
C THR A 37 -7.34 1.63 -7.12
N PRO A 38 -6.29 2.23 -7.70
CA PRO A 38 -5.21 2.85 -6.91
C PRO A 38 -5.74 4.01 -6.06
N ALA A 39 -5.71 3.80 -4.73
CA ALA A 39 -6.27 4.66 -3.70
C ALA A 39 -5.96 6.14 -3.95
N VAL A 40 -7.00 6.96 -4.12
CA VAL A 40 -6.88 8.42 -4.10
C VAL A 40 -6.71 8.82 -2.64
N ILE A 41 -5.47 9.05 -2.23
CA ILE A 41 -5.17 9.62 -0.92
C ILE A 41 -5.42 11.12 -1.06
N GLU A 42 -6.52 11.61 -0.48
CA GLU A 42 -6.80 13.04 -0.43
C GLU A 42 -5.61 13.81 0.16
N GLN A 43 -5.39 15.03 -0.32
CA GLN A 43 -4.29 15.94 0.03
C GLN A 43 -3.96 15.98 1.54
N ASN A 44 -5.01 15.93 2.36
CA ASN A 44 -4.89 15.99 3.81
C ASN A 44 -4.22 14.76 4.45
N ASN A 45 -4.07 13.65 3.72
CA ASN A 45 -3.52 12.39 4.21
C ASN A 45 -2.02 12.20 3.91
N LEU A 46 -1.40 13.08 3.11
CA LEU A 46 0.04 13.03 2.78
C LEU A 46 0.94 13.16 4.00
N LYS A 47 0.53 13.94 5.00
CA LYS A 47 1.27 14.06 6.27
C LYS A 47 1.44 12.71 6.97
N TYR A 48 0.45 11.82 6.87
CA TYR A 48 0.52 10.48 7.48
C TYR A 48 1.45 9.56 6.72
N VAL A 49 1.56 9.74 5.40
CA VAL A 49 2.57 9.03 4.58
C VAL A 49 3.97 9.39 5.04
N GLN A 50 4.25 10.68 5.26
CA GLN A 50 5.56 11.15 5.70
C GLN A 50 5.87 10.71 7.15
N LEU A 51 4.88 10.79 8.05
CA LEU A 51 5.01 10.29 9.42
C LEU A 51 5.25 8.78 9.46
N LEU A 52 4.52 8.02 8.64
CA LEU A 52 4.68 6.58 8.54
C LEU A 52 6.07 6.22 7.97
N TRP A 53 6.50 6.89 6.91
CA TRP A 53 7.84 6.72 6.34
C TRP A 53 8.94 7.01 7.38
N THR A 54 8.78 8.07 8.18
CA THR A 54 9.71 8.40 9.26
C THR A 54 9.73 7.31 10.33
N ALA A 55 8.56 6.79 10.73
CA ALA A 55 8.46 5.72 11.70
C ALA A 55 9.07 4.40 11.19
N THR A 56 8.86 4.05 9.92
CA THR A 56 9.41 2.83 9.30
C THR A 56 10.91 2.93 9.07
N SER A 57 11.40 4.08 8.60
CA SER A 57 12.83 4.31 8.34
C SER A 57 13.66 4.40 9.62
N SER A 58 13.12 5.03 10.67
CA SER A 58 13.75 5.07 12.00
C SER A 58 13.56 3.78 12.81
N ARG A 59 12.82 2.80 12.27
CA ARG A 59 12.46 1.54 12.94
C ARG A 59 11.93 1.77 14.35
N ASN A 60 11.12 2.80 14.52
CA ASN A 60 10.65 3.25 15.83
C ASN A 60 9.21 2.75 16.08
N PRO A 61 9.02 1.67 16.86
CA PRO A 61 7.69 1.12 17.13
C PRO A 61 6.80 2.09 17.90
N GLY A 62 7.38 2.96 18.74
CA GLY A 62 6.63 3.99 19.46
C GLY A 62 6.06 5.07 18.55
N GLN A 63 6.79 5.44 17.49
CA GLN A 63 6.26 6.33 16.46
C GLN A 63 5.24 5.63 15.57
N LEU A 64 5.48 4.36 15.21
CA LEU A 64 4.56 3.57 14.41
C LEU A 64 3.17 3.48 15.06
N ASN A 65 3.11 3.18 16.36
CA ASN A 65 1.86 3.07 17.11
C ASN A 65 1.11 4.42 17.18
N LYS A 66 1.83 5.54 17.31
CA LYS A 66 1.21 6.88 17.30
C LYS A 66 0.62 7.22 15.95
N VAL A 67 1.30 6.84 14.87
CA VAL A 67 0.82 7.04 13.50
C VAL A 67 -0.38 6.16 13.21
N GLU A 68 -0.36 4.89 13.62
CA GLU A 68 -1.49 3.98 13.52
C GLU A 68 -2.74 4.55 14.21
N GLU A 69 -2.60 5.00 15.47
CA GLU A 69 -3.71 5.57 16.23
C GLU A 69 -4.28 6.82 15.54
N ALA A 70 -3.42 7.71 15.06
CA ALA A 70 -3.85 8.91 14.37
C ALA A 70 -4.57 8.62 13.03
N ILE A 71 -4.15 7.58 12.31
CA ILE A 71 -4.81 7.09 11.09
C ILE A 71 -6.18 6.50 11.43
N ARG A 72 -6.26 5.67 12.48
CA ARG A 72 -7.49 5.02 12.93
C ARG A 72 -8.53 6.02 13.39
N GLN A 73 -8.14 7.02 14.19
CA GLN A 73 -9.01 8.12 14.60
C GLN A 73 -9.59 8.83 13.38
N ARG A 74 -8.74 9.16 12.41
CA ARG A 74 -9.16 9.86 11.21
C ARG A 74 -10.13 9.06 10.34
N ALA A 75 -9.88 7.76 10.19
CA ALA A 75 -10.81 6.85 9.53
C ALA A 75 -12.15 6.77 10.26
N THR A 76 -12.15 6.76 11.60
CA THR A 76 -13.36 6.76 12.42
C THR A 76 -14.17 8.05 12.23
N HIS A 77 -13.48 9.18 11.99
CA HIS A 77 -14.11 10.47 11.66
C HIS A 77 -14.56 10.60 10.20
N GLY A 78 -14.36 9.57 9.36
CA GLY A 78 -14.73 9.60 7.95
C GLY A 78 -13.84 10.48 7.07
N GLU A 79 -12.71 10.99 7.58
CA GLU A 79 -11.79 11.86 6.83
C GLU A 79 -10.71 11.03 6.07
N MET A 80 -10.93 9.72 5.93
CA MET A 80 -10.04 8.82 5.21
C MET A 80 -10.83 7.81 4.40
N SER A 81 -10.52 7.72 3.12
CA SER A 81 -11.09 6.69 2.24
C SER A 81 -10.72 5.30 2.74
N PRO A 82 -11.64 4.31 2.69
CA PRO A 82 -11.34 2.92 3.03
C PRO A 82 -10.15 2.35 2.26
N ALA A 83 -9.94 2.79 1.02
CA ALA A 83 -8.82 2.36 0.19
C ALA A 83 -7.47 2.92 0.71
N ALA A 84 -7.46 4.15 1.22
CA ALA A 84 -6.28 4.76 1.82
C ALA A 84 -5.95 4.09 3.16
N LEU A 85 -6.97 3.84 3.99
CA LEU A 85 -6.82 3.14 5.27
C LEU A 85 -6.21 1.74 5.07
N ALA A 86 -6.74 0.96 4.13
CA ALA A 86 -6.24 -0.38 3.86
C ALA A 86 -4.75 -0.39 3.45
N GLU A 87 -4.30 0.60 2.67
CA GLU A 87 -2.91 0.70 2.26
C GLU A 87 -1.99 1.11 3.43
N PHE A 88 -2.46 2.01 4.31
CA PHE A 88 -1.74 2.34 5.54
C PHE A 88 -1.64 1.15 6.49
N GLU A 89 -2.73 0.43 6.72
CA GLU A 89 -2.75 -0.77 7.56
C GLU A 89 -1.82 -1.85 7.04
N ARG A 90 -1.77 -2.05 5.70
CA ARG A 90 -0.86 -2.99 5.07
C ARG A 90 0.61 -2.68 5.41
N ILE A 91 1.00 -1.41 5.33
CA ILE A 91 2.38 -0.98 5.63
C ILE A 91 2.68 -1.09 7.13
N ILE A 92 1.72 -0.72 7.99
CA ILE A 92 1.85 -0.84 9.44
C ILE A 92 2.05 -2.30 9.85
N GLN A 93 1.27 -3.22 9.27
CA GLN A 93 1.43 -4.66 9.52
C GLN A 93 2.80 -5.18 9.07
N GLN A 94 3.32 -4.74 7.92
CA GLN A 94 4.69 -5.09 7.49
C GLN A 94 5.76 -4.56 8.45
N ALA A 95 5.58 -3.36 8.99
CA ALA A 95 6.50 -2.82 9.98
C ALA A 95 6.41 -3.60 11.31
N GLN A 96 5.20 -3.97 11.75
CA GLN A 96 4.96 -4.76 12.96
C GLN A 96 5.46 -6.20 12.86
N SER A 97 5.47 -6.81 11.67
CA SER A 97 6.05 -8.15 11.44
C SER A 97 7.58 -8.16 11.51
N GLY A 98 8.21 -6.99 11.60
CA GLY A 98 9.66 -6.84 11.58
C GLY A 98 10.24 -6.56 10.20
N ASP A 99 9.41 -6.50 9.15
CA ASP A 99 9.80 -6.21 7.76
C ASP A 99 9.92 -4.69 7.52
N TRP A 100 10.66 -4.00 8.38
CA TRP A 100 10.81 -2.55 8.39
C TRP A 100 11.30 -1.95 7.06
N GLU A 101 12.16 -2.69 6.36
CA GLU A 101 12.76 -2.23 5.10
C GLU A 101 11.75 -2.26 3.95
N GLU A 102 10.97 -3.33 3.85
CA GLU A 102 9.88 -3.45 2.87
C GLU A 102 8.75 -2.47 3.18
N ALA A 103 8.44 -2.25 4.47
CA ALA A 103 7.49 -1.21 4.88
C ALA A 103 7.95 0.20 4.46
N SER A 104 9.24 0.51 4.62
CA SER A 104 9.81 1.80 4.20
C SER A 104 9.77 1.99 2.67
N LYS A 105 10.08 0.95 1.89
CA LYS A 105 9.94 0.98 0.42
C LYS A 105 8.48 1.17 0.00
N ALA A 106 7.55 0.49 0.66
CA ALA A 106 6.13 0.66 0.41
C ALA A 106 5.66 2.10 0.69
N CYS A 107 6.13 2.73 1.77
CA CYS A 107 5.90 4.15 2.03
C CYS A 107 6.46 5.04 0.91
N TYR A 108 7.67 4.76 0.44
CA TYR A 108 8.29 5.52 -0.64
C TYR A 108 7.47 5.44 -1.93
N HIS A 109 7.08 4.24 -2.36
CA HIS A 109 6.25 4.06 -3.56
C HIS A 109 4.88 4.71 -3.43
N LEU A 110 4.30 4.69 -2.24
CA LEU A 110 3.05 5.38 -1.96
C LEU A 110 3.21 6.89 -2.13
N ALA A 111 4.27 7.48 -1.57
CA ALA A 111 4.58 8.90 -1.71
C ALA A 111 4.85 9.30 -3.17
N GLU A 112 5.66 8.51 -3.88
CA GLU A 112 6.00 8.69 -5.30
C GLU A 112 4.74 8.63 -6.19
N GLY A 113 3.85 7.67 -5.95
CA GLY A 113 2.58 7.53 -6.66
C GLY A 113 1.66 8.73 -6.47
N GLN A 114 1.65 9.36 -5.30
CA GLN A 114 0.91 10.60 -5.07
C GLN A 114 1.56 11.79 -5.77
N GLN A 115 2.89 11.91 -5.72
CA GLN A 115 3.62 13.02 -6.37
C GLN A 115 3.48 12.99 -7.89
N ASN A 116 3.52 11.81 -8.50
CA ASN A 116 3.35 11.66 -9.94
C ASN A 116 1.94 12.07 -10.39
N ARG A 117 0.90 11.68 -9.63
CA ARG A 117 -0.48 12.09 -9.90
C ARG A 117 -0.67 13.60 -9.82
N TRP A 118 -0.06 14.27 -8.85
CA TRP A 118 -0.13 15.72 -8.75
C TRP A 118 0.50 16.44 -9.94
N ARG A 119 1.65 15.96 -10.43
CA ARG A 119 2.23 16.51 -11.68
C ARG A 119 1.29 16.30 -12.87
N SER A 120 0.60 15.17 -12.94
CA SER A 120 -0.37 14.90 -14.01
C SER A 120 -1.71 15.64 -13.85
N GLN A 121 -2.06 16.06 -12.63
CA GLN A 121 -3.28 16.82 -12.31
C GLN A 121 -3.05 18.33 -12.26
N ALA A 122 -1.80 18.80 -12.34
CA ALA A 122 -1.51 20.22 -12.54
C ALA A 122 -2.19 20.64 -13.86
N PRO A 123 -3.27 21.44 -13.80
CA PRO A 123 -3.95 21.84 -15.00
C PRO A 123 -3.02 22.72 -15.82
N GLU A 124 -3.19 22.63 -17.12
CA GLU A 124 -2.74 23.55 -18.17
C GLU A 124 -3.24 25.00 -17.96
N ASP A 125 -3.63 25.39 -16.74
CA ASP A 125 -4.07 26.73 -16.33
C ASP A 125 -2.91 27.66 -15.97
N SER A 126 -1.66 27.18 -16.02
CA SER A 126 -0.48 28.05 -16.07
C SER A 126 -0.15 28.49 -17.50
N GLN A 127 -1.15 28.60 -18.39
CA GLN A 127 -1.07 29.45 -19.57
C GLN A 127 -1.09 30.92 -19.11
N GLN A 128 -0.02 31.32 -18.44
CA GLN A 128 0.28 32.71 -18.12
C GLN A 128 0.26 33.48 -19.45
N PRO A 129 -0.69 34.39 -19.71
CA PRO A 129 -0.68 35.14 -20.94
C PRO A 129 0.60 35.96 -20.91
N HIS A 130 1.46 35.81 -21.91
CA HIS A 130 2.64 36.65 -22.11
C HIS A 130 2.20 38.12 -22.12
N GLY A 131 2.25 38.74 -20.93
CA GLY A 131 1.94 40.13 -20.69
C GLY A 131 3.03 40.98 -21.32
N ARG A 132 2.72 41.46 -22.53
CA ARG A 132 3.29 42.61 -23.23
C ARG A 132 4.71 43.02 -22.86
N ARG A 133 5.59 42.75 -23.81
CA ARG A 133 6.68 43.62 -24.27
C ARG A 133 6.32 45.11 -24.07
N HIS A 134 6.84 45.75 -23.04
CA HIS A 134 6.94 47.21 -22.97
C HIS A 134 8.34 47.61 -23.43
N SER A 135 8.40 48.01 -24.69
CA SER A 135 9.46 48.85 -25.25
C SER A 135 9.34 50.26 -24.69
N HIS A 136 10.43 50.80 -24.16
CA HIS A 136 10.67 52.24 -24.10
C HIS A 136 12.17 52.52 -24.17
#